data_AF-A0A7X9KGC6-F1
#
_entry.id   AF-A0A7X9KGC6-F1
#
_cell.length_a   1.000
_cell.length_b   1.000
_cell.length_c   1.000
_cell.angle_alpha   90.00
_cell.angle_beta   90.00
_cell.angle_gamma   90.00
#
_symmetry.space_group_name_H-M   'P 1'
#
loop_
_entity.id
_entity.type
_entity.pdbx_description
1 polymer ?
#
loop_
_entity_poly.entity_id
_entity_poly.type
_entity_poly.pdbx_seq_one_letter_code
_entity_poly.pdbx_strand_id
1 'polypeptide(L)'
;MTNDTPTLQLAVWDDPLAANGLQTDTDDALIYLPPFLGPTSSLVLHRLSRCLTTGTGRVWSIEDLAATFGVGASQMRASLARLERFGMIRTVGGRTEVRTRVPALAARHIERMPAYLAATCPYQVARVDGHAA
;
A
#
# COMPACT_ATOMS: atom_id res chain seq x y z
N MET A 1 -12.97 28.64 -16.37
CA MET A 1 -11.98 27.55 -16.35
C MET A 1 -12.46 26.55 -15.32
N THR A 2 -13.03 25.43 -15.74
CA THR A 2 -13.28 24.29 -14.85
C THR A 2 -11.91 23.78 -14.42
N ASN A 3 -11.55 24.03 -13.15
CA ASN A 3 -10.40 23.36 -12.54
C ASN A 3 -10.80 21.88 -12.45
N ASP A 4 -10.42 21.07 -13.44
CA ASP A 4 -10.52 19.63 -13.31
C ASP A 4 -9.63 19.22 -12.15
N THR A 5 -10.26 18.98 -11.00
CA THR A 5 -9.57 18.44 -9.84
C THR A 5 -9.01 17.08 -10.26
N PRO A 6 -7.68 16.87 -10.20
CA PRO A 6 -7.09 15.62 -10.67
C PRO A 6 -7.69 14.45 -9.89
N THR A 7 -8.21 13.48 -10.63
CA THR A 7 -8.86 12.30 -10.06
C THR A 7 -7.99 11.05 -10.21
N LEU A 8 -8.05 10.19 -9.21
CA LEU A 8 -7.40 8.89 -9.18
C LEU A 8 -8.36 7.86 -9.78
N GLN A 9 -8.09 7.43 -11.01
CA GLN A 9 -8.74 6.25 -11.58
C GLN A 9 -7.99 5.00 -11.12
N LEU A 10 -8.63 4.18 -10.29
CA LEU A 10 -7.97 3.01 -9.70
C LEU A 10 -8.04 1.77 -10.58
N ALA A 11 -6.98 0.97 -10.53
CA ALA A 11 -6.95 -0.37 -11.09
C ALA A 11 -6.17 -1.31 -10.16
N VAL A 12 -6.43 -2.62 -10.28
CA VAL A 12 -5.63 -3.62 -9.57
C VAL A 12 -4.27 -3.73 -10.24
N TRP A 13 -3.20 -3.66 -9.46
CA TRP A 13 -1.89 -4.11 -9.91
C TRP A 13 -1.79 -5.62 -9.70
N ASP A 14 -1.82 -6.36 -10.81
CA ASP A 14 -1.51 -7.78 -10.83
C ASP A 14 0.02 -7.99 -10.75
N ASP A 15 0.51 -8.27 -9.54
CA ASP A 15 1.91 -8.65 -9.30
C ASP A 15 1.98 -10.17 -9.05
N PRO A 16 2.53 -10.96 -10.00
CA PRO A 16 2.59 -12.42 -9.86
C PRO A 16 3.45 -12.86 -8.66
N LEU A 17 4.41 -12.05 -8.21
CA LEU A 17 5.23 -12.33 -7.03
C LEU A 17 4.45 -12.19 -5.72
N ALA A 18 3.26 -11.59 -5.76
CA ALA A 18 2.44 -11.32 -4.59
C ALA A 18 1.29 -12.33 -4.39
N ALA A 19 1.22 -13.41 -5.18
CA ALA A 19 0.13 -14.39 -5.14
C ALA A 19 -0.15 -14.92 -3.71
N ASN A 20 0.91 -15.23 -2.94
CA ASN A 20 0.83 -15.67 -1.54
C ASN A 20 1.23 -14.56 -0.54
N GLY A 21 1.14 -13.30 -0.97
CA GLY A 21 1.56 -12.14 -0.22
C GLY A 21 0.55 -11.65 0.82
N LEU A 22 0.95 -10.65 1.60
CA LEU A 22 0.09 -9.95 2.55
C LEU A 22 -1.01 -9.19 1.80
N GLN A 23 -2.26 -9.63 1.94
CA GLN A 23 -3.40 -8.91 1.44
C GLN A 23 -3.54 -7.55 2.14
N THR A 24 -3.70 -6.48 1.38
CA THR A 24 -3.57 -5.10 1.89
C THR A 24 -4.82 -4.55 2.56
N ASP A 25 -5.99 -5.16 2.35
CA ASP A 25 -7.27 -4.82 2.99
C ASP A 25 -7.59 -5.70 4.22
N THR A 26 -6.57 -6.17 4.93
CA THR A 26 -6.70 -6.96 6.18
C THR A 26 -6.10 -6.24 7.39
N ASP A 27 -6.45 -6.70 8.59
CA ASP A 27 -5.87 -6.20 9.85
C ASP A 27 -4.35 -6.41 9.91
N ASP A 28 -3.84 -7.52 9.35
CA ASP A 28 -2.40 -7.78 9.26
C ASP A 28 -1.68 -6.66 8.49
N ALA A 29 -2.28 -6.11 7.44
CA ALA A 29 -1.71 -4.98 6.72
C ALA A 29 -1.65 -3.72 7.60
N LEU A 30 -2.67 -3.50 8.42
CA LEU A 30 -2.71 -2.39 9.38
C LEU A 30 -1.77 -2.60 10.57
N ILE A 31 -1.37 -3.84 10.86
CA ILE A 31 -0.41 -4.18 11.90
C ILE A 31 1.04 -4.04 11.40
N TYR A 32 1.35 -4.65 10.25
CA TYR A 32 2.75 -4.83 9.80
C TYR A 32 3.26 -3.77 8.83
N LEU A 33 2.41 -3.05 8.11
CA LEU A 33 2.88 -2.02 7.15
C LEU A 33 3.20 -0.65 7.76
N PRO A 34 2.51 -0.14 8.81
CA PRO A 34 2.78 1.19 9.35
C PRO A 34 4.22 1.48 9.79
N PRO A 35 5.02 0.53 10.33
CA PRO A 35 6.40 0.82 10.72
C PRO A 35 7.28 1.42 9.61
N PHE A 36 6.99 1.12 8.34
CA PHE A 36 7.73 1.66 7.20
C PHE A 36 6.89 2.46 6.22
N LEU A 37 5.57 2.24 6.12
CA LEU A 37 4.68 3.10 5.33
C LEU A 37 4.18 4.32 6.09
N GLY A 38 4.21 4.31 7.43
CA GLY A 38 3.52 5.31 8.24
C GLY A 38 2.00 5.08 8.26
N PRO A 39 1.30 5.61 9.27
CA PRO A 39 -0.09 5.27 9.55
C PRO A 39 -1.04 5.68 8.41
N THR A 40 -0.92 6.93 7.91
CA THR A 40 -1.81 7.44 6.86
C THR A 40 -1.66 6.66 5.56
N SER A 41 -0.43 6.41 5.10
CA SER A 41 -0.21 5.62 3.88
C SER A 41 -0.75 4.20 4.00
N SER A 42 -0.57 3.53 5.16
CA SER A 42 -1.13 2.19 5.38
C SER A 42 -2.67 2.18 5.31
N LEU A 43 -3.33 3.15 5.96
CA LEU A 43 -4.78 3.27 5.93
C LEU A 43 -5.31 3.60 4.53
N VAL A 44 -4.60 4.46 3.79
CA VAL A 44 -4.91 4.76 2.39
C VAL A 44 -4.82 3.48 1.56
N LEU A 45 -3.69 2.77 1.59
CA LEU A 45 -3.50 1.52 0.85
C LEU A 45 -4.60 0.49 1.16
N HIS A 46 -4.90 0.29 2.44
CA HIS A 46 -5.97 -0.59 2.89
C HIS A 46 -7.32 -0.21 2.28
N ARG A 47 -7.67 1.09 2.30
CA ARG A 47 -8.93 1.58 1.72
C ARG A 47 -8.98 1.44 0.20
N LEU A 48 -7.90 1.80 -0.51
CA LEU A 48 -7.83 1.68 -1.96
C LEU A 48 -8.01 0.21 -2.37
N SER A 49 -7.29 -0.69 -1.69
CA SER A 49 -7.37 -2.14 -1.91
C SER A 49 -8.77 -2.68 -1.65
N ARG A 50 -9.37 -2.32 -0.51
CA ARG A 50 -10.74 -2.74 -0.16
C ARG A 50 -11.77 -2.32 -1.22
N CYS A 51 -11.61 -1.14 -1.80
CA CYS A 51 -12.52 -0.70 -2.85
C CYS A 51 -12.37 -1.51 -4.14
N LEU A 52 -11.14 -1.87 -4.50
CA LEU A 52 -10.87 -2.73 -5.66
C LEU A 52 -11.35 -4.18 -5.43
N THR A 53 -11.15 -4.75 -4.24
CA THR A 53 -11.56 -6.13 -3.92
C THR A 53 -13.08 -6.30 -3.80
N THR A 54 -13.80 -5.24 -3.41
CA THR A 54 -15.28 -5.24 -3.33
C THR A 54 -15.97 -4.85 -4.63
N GLY A 55 -15.22 -4.54 -5.69
CA GLY A 55 -15.78 -4.07 -6.96
C GLY A 55 -16.37 -2.66 -6.90
N THR A 56 -16.08 -1.89 -5.84
CA THR A 56 -16.48 -0.48 -5.73
C THR A 56 -15.45 0.40 -6.44
N GLY A 57 -15.30 0.21 -7.75
CA GLY A 57 -14.43 1.04 -8.58
C GLY A 57 -14.82 2.50 -8.45
N ARG A 58 -13.95 3.31 -7.82
CA ARG A 58 -14.17 4.75 -7.63
C ARG A 58 -13.07 5.57 -8.27
N VAL A 59 -13.52 6.66 -8.88
CA VAL A 59 -12.72 7.82 -9.22
C VAL A 59 -12.72 8.72 -7.98
N TRP A 60 -11.56 9.01 -7.42
CA TRP A 60 -11.44 9.89 -6.24
C TRP A 60 -10.65 11.15 -6.55
N SER A 61 -11.16 12.31 -6.16
CA SER A 61 -10.30 13.48 -6.04
C SER A 61 -9.32 13.29 -4.86
N ILE A 62 -8.19 14.00 -4.90
CA ILE A 62 -7.23 14.00 -3.79
C ILE A 62 -7.87 14.58 -2.52
N GLU A 63 -8.75 15.57 -2.69
CA GLU A 63 -9.44 16.29 -1.64
C GLU A 63 -10.46 15.40 -0.91
N ASP A 64 -11.27 14.62 -1.64
CA ASP A 64 -12.21 13.66 -1.04
C ASP A 64 -11.47 12.53 -0.32
N LEU A 65 -10.37 12.05 -0.92
CA LEU A 65 -9.54 11.04 -0.29
C LEU A 65 -8.92 11.60 1.00
N ALA A 66 -8.42 12.83 0.99
CA ALA A 66 -7.86 13.49 2.16
C ALA A 66 -8.91 13.65 3.28
N ALA A 67 -10.11 14.10 2.93
CA ALA A 67 -11.23 14.25 3.86
C ALA A 67 -11.64 12.91 4.51
N THR A 68 -11.58 11.81 3.75
CA THR A 68 -11.88 10.45 4.26
C THR A 68 -10.98 10.06 5.44
N PHE A 69 -9.73 10.54 5.47
CA PHE A 69 -8.76 10.26 6.53
C PHE A 69 -8.56 11.42 7.51
N GLY A 70 -9.35 12.50 7.39
CA GLY A 70 -9.22 13.68 8.26
C GLY A 70 -7.88 14.42 8.10
N VAL A 71 -7.27 14.37 6.90
CA VAL A 71 -5.99 15.02 6.61
C VAL A 71 -6.13 16.09 5.52
N GLY A 72 -5.14 16.97 5.41
CA GLY A 72 -5.06 17.94 4.31
C GLY A 72 -4.56 17.33 2.99
N ALA A 73 -4.88 17.96 1.86
CA ALA A 73 -4.49 17.49 0.53
C ALA A 73 -2.96 17.36 0.36
N SER A 74 -2.17 18.24 0.98
CA SER A 74 -0.69 18.15 0.96
C SER A 74 -0.19 16.85 1.62
N GLN A 75 -0.74 16.49 2.79
CA GLN A 75 -0.40 15.26 3.48
C GLN A 75 -0.89 14.02 2.71
N MET A 76 -2.03 14.12 2.02
CA MET A 76 -2.52 13.05 1.15
C MET A 76 -1.56 12.80 -0.02
N ARG A 77 -1.11 13.86 -0.72
CA ARG A 77 -0.11 13.76 -1.79
C ARG A 77 1.20 13.15 -1.28
N ALA A 78 1.68 13.57 -0.10
CA ALA A 78 2.86 12.97 0.52
C ALA A 78 2.66 11.48 0.85
N SER A 79 1.46 11.09 1.28
CA SER A 79 1.11 9.70 1.59
C SER A 79 1.07 8.84 0.32
N LEU A 80 0.52 9.34 -0.78
CA LEU A 80 0.52 8.67 -2.09
C LEU A 80 1.92 8.56 -2.68
N ALA A 81 2.71 9.64 -2.66
CA ALA A 81 4.11 9.63 -3.09
C ALA A 81 4.94 8.62 -2.28
N ARG A 82 4.63 8.46 -0.98
CA ARG A 82 5.23 7.42 -0.15
C ARG A 82 4.82 6.02 -0.60
N LEU A 83 3.53 5.78 -0.87
CA LEU A 83 3.08 4.50 -1.41
C LEU A 83 3.77 4.15 -2.72
N GLU A 84 3.92 5.12 -3.62
CA GLU A 84 4.63 4.94 -4.89
C GLU A 84 6.11 4.61 -4.66
N ARG A 85 6.79 5.37 -3.79
CA ARG A 85 8.20 5.12 -3.42
C ARG A 85 8.42 3.72 -2.83
N PHE A 86 7.45 3.19 -2.08
CA PHE A 86 7.51 1.84 -1.52
C PHE A 86 6.96 0.76 -2.47
N GLY A 87 6.56 1.11 -3.69
CA GLY A 87 6.06 0.18 -4.70
C GLY A 87 4.66 -0.35 -4.43
N MET A 88 3.87 0.33 -3.60
CA MET A 88 2.49 -0.07 -3.25
C MET A 88 1.46 0.44 -4.25
N ILE A 89 1.79 1.51 -4.97
CA ILE A 89 1.01 2.01 -6.11
C ILE A 89 1.95 2.37 -7.25
N ARG A 90 1.41 2.49 -8.46
CA ARG A 90 2.11 3.06 -9.61
C ARG A 90 1.13 3.79 -10.53
N THR A 91 1.60 4.80 -11.23
CA THR A 91 0.80 5.47 -12.27
C THR A 91 1.13 4.89 -13.63
N VAL A 92 0.14 4.28 -14.30
CA VAL A 92 0.28 3.67 -15.64
C VAL A 92 -0.88 4.10 -16.51
N GLY A 93 -0.61 4.76 -17.63
CA GLY A 93 -1.63 5.17 -18.60
C GLY A 93 -2.74 6.05 -18.00
N GLY A 94 -2.40 6.94 -17.07
CA GLY A 94 -3.35 7.82 -16.38
C GLY A 94 -4.15 7.15 -15.24
N ARG A 95 -3.93 5.86 -14.98
CA ARG A 95 -4.54 5.14 -13.86
C ARG A 95 -3.54 4.94 -12.73
N THR A 96 -4.05 4.94 -11.51
CA THR A 96 -3.30 4.51 -10.33
C THR A 96 -3.55 3.04 -10.10
N GLU A 97 -2.58 2.21 -10.44
CA GLU A 97 -2.62 0.79 -10.13
C GLU A 97 -2.19 0.57 -8.68
N VAL A 98 -2.99 -0.19 -7.94
CA VAL A 98 -2.81 -0.43 -6.51
C VAL A 98 -2.46 -1.89 -6.30
N ARG A 99 -1.37 -2.11 -5.56
CA ARG A 99 -0.92 -3.44 -5.16
C ARG A 99 -1.84 -3.98 -4.07
N THR A 100 -2.79 -4.84 -4.44
CA THR A 100 -3.78 -5.41 -3.50
C THR A 100 -3.19 -6.52 -2.62
N ARG A 101 -2.07 -7.13 -3.04
CA ARG A 101 -1.22 -7.99 -2.20
C ARG A 101 0.22 -7.52 -2.23
N VAL A 102 0.84 -7.39 -1.06
CA VAL A 102 2.27 -7.12 -0.94
C VAL A 102 3.02 -8.45 -0.95
N PRO A 103 4.05 -8.65 -1.79
CA PRO A 103 4.90 -9.84 -1.71
C PRO A 103 5.57 -9.90 -0.33
N ALA A 104 6.26 -11.01 -0.06
CA ALA A 104 6.97 -11.18 1.20
C ALA A 104 7.86 -9.97 1.53
N LEU A 105 7.78 -9.51 2.78
CA LEU A 105 8.45 -8.33 3.29
C LEU A 105 9.96 -8.57 3.36
N ALA A 106 10.70 -7.69 2.68
CA ALA A 106 12.16 -7.70 2.72
C ALA A 106 12.69 -7.52 4.16
N ALA A 107 13.84 -8.13 4.46
CA ALA A 107 14.47 -8.08 5.78
C ALA A 107 14.59 -6.65 6.35
N ARG A 108 15.00 -5.68 5.51
CA ARG A 108 15.08 -4.25 5.88
C ARG A 108 13.76 -3.63 6.37
N HIS A 109 12.60 -4.17 5.99
CA HIS A 109 11.30 -3.69 6.48
C HIS A 109 10.98 -4.30 7.85
N ILE A 110 11.35 -5.56 8.06
CA ILE A 110 11.25 -6.25 9.35
C ILE A 110 12.17 -5.60 10.38
N GLU A 111 13.41 -5.26 10.01
CA GLU A 111 14.38 -4.58 10.87
C GLU A 111 13.92 -3.19 11.35
N ARG A 112 12.97 -2.57 10.64
CA ARG A 112 12.37 -1.29 11.03
C ARG A 112 11.15 -1.46 11.94
N MET A 113 10.68 -2.68 12.15
CA MET A 113 9.58 -2.95 13.08
C MET A 113 10.09 -2.90 14.52
N PRO A 114 9.24 -2.53 15.49
CA PRO A 114 9.49 -2.83 16.88
C PRO A 114 9.75 -4.33 17.09
N ALA A 115 10.66 -4.69 18.00
CA ALA A 115 11.12 -6.07 18.18
C ALA A 115 9.98 -7.06 18.43
N TYR A 116 8.97 -6.68 19.23
CA TYR A 116 7.81 -7.53 19.51
C TYR A 116 6.98 -7.83 18.26
N LEU A 117 6.93 -6.88 17.31
CA LEU A 117 6.17 -7.00 16.07
C LEU A 117 6.95 -7.80 15.01
N ALA A 118 8.26 -7.57 14.92
CA ALA A 118 9.15 -8.35 14.07
C ALA A 118 9.09 -9.85 14.42
N ALA A 119 9.07 -10.17 15.72
CA ALA A 119 9.04 -11.54 16.23
C ALA A 119 7.77 -12.32 15.84
N THR A 120 6.65 -11.63 15.59
CA THR A 120 5.38 -12.27 15.24
C THR A 120 5.02 -12.14 13.75
N CYS A 121 5.83 -11.44 12.95
CA CYS A 121 5.50 -11.17 11.55
C CYS A 121 5.65 -12.43 10.68
N PRO A 122 4.56 -12.97 10.09
CA PRO A 122 4.62 -14.20 9.29
C PRO A 122 5.00 -13.93 7.81
N TYR A 123 5.07 -12.66 7.40
CA TYR A 123 5.22 -12.25 6.00
C TYR A 123 6.67 -12.02 5.58
N GLN A 124 7.63 -12.63 6.26
CA GLN A 124 9.04 -12.46 5.94
C GLN A 124 9.37 -13.21 4.64
N VAL A 125 10.28 -12.68 3.84
CA VAL A 125 10.88 -13.48 2.75
C VAL A 125 11.53 -14.69 3.42
N ALA A 126 11.12 -15.90 3.04
CA ALA A 126 11.85 -17.11 3.44
C ALA A 126 13.31 -16.89 3.08
N ARG A 127 14.22 -16.96 4.05
CA ARG A 127 15.65 -16.94 3.74
C ARG A 127 15.84 -18.07 2.74
N VAL A 128 16.23 -17.74 1.52
CA VAL A 128 16.82 -18.75 0.64
C VAL A 128 18.11 -19.10 1.38
N ASP A 129 18.10 -20.22 2.10
CA ASP A 129 19.32 -20.80 2.63
C ASP A 129 20.20 -21.10 1.43
N GLY A 130 21.08 -20.16 1.12
CA GLY A 130 22.07 -20.27 0.07
C GLY A 130 22.99 -21.42 0.43
N HIS A 131 22.76 -22.56 -0.23
CA HIS A 131 23.62 -23.72 -0.16
C HIS A 131 24.97 -23.39 -0.83
N ALA A 132 26.03 -23.62 -0.05
CA ALA A 132 27.38 -24.05 -0.40
C ALA A 132 28.20 -23.25 -1.45
N ALA A 133 29.33 -22.73 -0.99
CA ALA A 133 30.62 -23.02 -1.59
C ALA A 133 31.62 -23.35 -0.46
#